data_AF-A0A9N8UZ65-F1
#
_entry.id   AF-A0A9N8UZ65-F1
#
_cell.length_a   1.000
_cell.length_b   1.000
_cell.length_c   1.000
_cell.angle_alpha   90.00
_cell.angle_beta   90.00
_cell.angle_gamma   90.00
#
_symmetry.space_group_name_H-M   'P 1'
#
loop_
_entity.id
_entity.type
_entity.pdbx_description
1 polymer ?
#
loop_
_entity_poly.entity_id
_entity_poly.type
_entity_poly.pdbx_seq_one_letter_code
_entity_poly.pdbx_strand_id
1 'polypeptide(L)'
;MTATTQLATLDQFVPELKNIDFQDHQQLQFIDGIPITYILDKLHQLGPNYYNDKSTAYAELQVYGYDKKSFFVHKEYLILQSYFFNEAFRQLTDGDVITISLPYPQDFEPILEYLYDGDDGKFYDTLTVDNYERIWKNVEYLGLGVEPISICLDFHHHVTKNSFTS
;
A
#
# COMPACT_ATOMS: atom_id res chain seq x y z
N MET A 1 4.47 34.61 -11.67
CA MET A 1 3.13 34.02 -11.88
C MET A 1 3.30 32.52 -11.72
N THR A 2 2.87 31.97 -10.59
CA THR A 2 2.88 30.52 -10.35
C THR A 2 1.56 29.97 -10.88
N ALA A 3 1.64 29.10 -11.88
CA ALA A 3 0.48 28.37 -12.38
C ALA A 3 0.19 27.23 -11.39
N THR A 4 -0.84 27.41 -10.57
CA THR A 4 -1.41 26.30 -9.80
C THR A 4 -2.30 25.53 -10.75
N THR A 5 -1.78 24.45 -11.33
CA THR A 5 -2.61 23.43 -11.96
C THR A 5 -3.40 22.77 -10.82
N GLN A 6 -4.72 22.99 -10.76
CA GLN A 6 -5.59 22.15 -9.93
C GLN A 6 -5.44 20.73 -10.47
N LEU A 7 -4.71 19.88 -9.74
CA LEU A 7 -4.62 18.47 -10.08
C LEU A 7 -6.00 17.87 -9.87
N ALA A 8 -6.44 17.13 -10.86
CA ALA A 8 -7.73 16.46 -10.80
C ALA A 8 -7.74 15.46 -9.63
N THR A 9 -8.79 15.45 -8.80
CA THR A 9 -8.89 14.52 -7.68
C THR A 9 -8.92 13.08 -8.20
N LEU A 10 -8.48 12.08 -7.41
CA LEU A 10 -8.49 10.66 -7.81
C LEU A 10 -9.86 10.26 -8.38
N ASP A 11 -10.92 10.81 -7.82
CA ASP A 11 -12.30 10.64 -8.25
C ASP A 11 -12.63 11.14 -9.67
N GLN A 12 -11.77 11.94 -10.30
CA GLN A 12 -11.94 12.32 -11.71
C GLN A 12 -11.37 11.28 -12.66
N PHE A 13 -10.40 10.48 -12.19
CA PHE A 13 -9.77 9.41 -12.97
C PHE A 13 -10.40 8.04 -12.69
N VAL A 14 -10.93 7.86 -11.47
CA VAL A 14 -11.72 6.70 -11.05
C VAL A 14 -13.03 7.22 -10.43
N PRO A 15 -14.01 7.66 -11.26
CA PRO A 15 -15.30 8.21 -10.80
C PRO A 15 -16.05 7.33 -9.81
N GLU A 16 -15.74 6.05 -9.82
CA GLU A 16 -16.41 5.00 -9.06
C GLU A 16 -15.99 5.00 -7.59
N LEU A 17 -14.94 5.73 -7.22
CA LEU A 17 -14.53 5.94 -5.83
C LEU A 17 -15.45 6.91 -5.06
N LYS A 18 -16.22 7.75 -5.76
CA LYS A 18 -17.01 8.85 -5.15
C LYS A 18 -18.14 8.41 -4.22
N ASN A 19 -18.68 7.22 -4.44
CA ASN A 19 -19.90 6.76 -3.78
C ASN A 19 -19.66 5.57 -2.85
N ILE A 20 -18.40 5.18 -2.64
CA ILE A 20 -18.06 3.98 -1.88
C ILE A 20 -18.17 4.26 -0.39
N ASP A 21 -19.08 3.53 0.27
CA ASP A 21 -19.07 3.38 1.71
C ASP A 21 -18.24 2.15 2.11
N PHE A 22 -17.01 2.37 2.58
CA PHE A 22 -16.06 1.32 2.96
C PHE A 22 -16.37 0.68 4.33
N GLN A 23 -17.64 0.66 4.78
CA GLN A 23 -18.01 0.21 6.13
C GLN A 23 -18.16 -1.32 6.26
N ASP A 24 -18.45 -2.06 5.18
CA ASP A 24 -18.81 -3.49 5.22
C ASP A 24 -18.04 -4.36 4.20
N HIS A 25 -17.08 -5.14 4.70
CA HIS A 25 -16.10 -5.84 3.85
C HIS A 25 -16.19 -7.36 3.79
N GLN A 26 -17.24 -7.98 4.32
CA GLN A 26 -17.44 -9.43 4.10
C GLN A 26 -17.89 -9.78 2.67
N GLN A 27 -17.97 -8.81 1.74
CA GLN A 27 -18.29 -9.01 0.31
C GLN A 27 -17.42 -8.17 -0.65
N LEU A 28 -16.14 -7.96 -0.37
CA LEU A 28 -15.25 -7.24 -1.28
C LEU A 28 -14.81 -8.07 -2.51
N GLN A 29 -15.76 -8.54 -3.32
CA GLN A 29 -15.45 -8.87 -4.73
C GLN A 29 -15.76 -7.69 -5.64
N PHE A 30 -16.69 -6.83 -5.21
CA PHE A 30 -17.18 -5.71 -5.99
C PHE A 30 -17.35 -4.48 -5.13
N ILE A 31 -17.15 -3.31 -5.73
CA ILE A 31 -17.54 -2.03 -5.17
C ILE A 31 -18.42 -1.32 -6.21
N ASP A 32 -19.63 -0.92 -5.82
CA ASP A 32 -20.64 -0.35 -6.73
C ASP A 32 -20.86 -1.19 -8.01
N GLY A 33 -20.79 -2.51 -7.87
CA GLY A 33 -20.96 -3.47 -8.97
C GLY A 33 -19.71 -3.66 -9.85
N ILE A 34 -18.58 -3.06 -9.48
CA ILE A 34 -17.32 -3.12 -10.23
C ILE A 34 -16.32 -4.01 -9.51
N PRO A 35 -15.66 -4.97 -10.19
CA PRO A 35 -14.65 -5.80 -9.58
C PRO A 35 -13.53 -4.98 -8.94
N ILE A 36 -13.14 -5.32 -7.72
CA ILE A 36 -12.05 -4.62 -7.02
C ILE A 36 -10.74 -4.75 -7.76
N THR A 37 -10.49 -5.88 -8.41
CA THR A 37 -9.30 -6.08 -9.25
C THR A 37 -9.20 -5.01 -10.34
N TYR A 38 -10.32 -4.65 -10.98
CA TYR A 38 -10.33 -3.58 -11.97
C TYR A 38 -10.02 -2.21 -11.35
N ILE A 39 -10.51 -1.95 -10.15
CA ILE A 39 -10.24 -0.70 -9.42
C ILE A 39 -8.75 -0.63 -9.04
N LEU A 40 -8.19 -1.72 -8.50
CA LEU A 40 -6.78 -1.82 -8.16
C LEU A 40 -5.88 -1.65 -9.39
N ASP A 41 -6.19 -2.30 -10.51
CA ASP A 41 -5.44 -2.13 -11.76
C ASP A 41 -5.38 -0.66 -12.20
N LYS A 42 -6.47 0.10 -11.99
CA LYS A 42 -6.53 1.53 -12.30
C LYS A 42 -5.76 2.37 -11.31
N LEU A 43 -5.85 2.05 -10.02
CA LEU A 43 -5.06 2.71 -8.98
C LEU A 43 -3.56 2.49 -9.22
N HIS A 44 -3.12 1.28 -9.51
CA HIS A 44 -1.72 0.95 -9.80
C HIS A 44 -1.17 1.71 -11.01
N GLN A 45 -1.98 1.89 -12.06
CA GLN A 45 -1.61 2.74 -13.22
C GLN A 45 -1.38 4.21 -12.85
N LEU A 46 -2.10 4.72 -11.84
CA LEU A 46 -1.98 6.10 -11.37
C LEU A 46 -0.95 6.27 -10.25
N GLY A 47 -0.65 5.19 -9.53
CA GLY A 47 0.16 5.13 -8.31
C GLY A 47 1.43 5.96 -8.34
N PRO A 48 2.29 5.85 -9.37
CA PRO A 48 3.53 6.63 -9.45
C PRO A 48 3.34 8.16 -9.37
N ASN A 49 2.16 8.67 -9.77
CA ASN A 49 1.87 10.11 -9.70
C ASN A 49 1.37 10.55 -8.32
N TYR A 50 0.83 9.62 -7.52
CA TYR A 50 0.24 9.89 -6.21
C TYR A 50 1.10 9.42 -5.04
N TYR A 51 2.09 8.56 -5.30
CA TYR A 51 2.98 8.04 -4.26
C TYR A 51 3.67 9.18 -3.50
N ASN A 52 3.34 9.28 -2.21
CA ASN A 52 3.86 10.30 -1.31
C ASN A 52 3.58 11.76 -1.75
N ASP A 53 2.57 12.00 -2.60
CA ASP A 53 2.13 13.35 -2.96
C ASP A 53 1.31 13.97 -1.82
N LYS A 54 1.90 14.95 -1.14
CA LYS A 54 1.26 15.72 -0.07
C LYS A 54 0.04 16.51 -0.54
N SER A 55 0.00 16.93 -1.81
CA SER A 55 -1.01 17.88 -2.30
C SER A 55 -2.41 17.28 -2.40
N THR A 56 -2.49 15.96 -2.55
CA THR A 56 -3.74 15.19 -2.69
C THR A 56 -3.93 14.13 -1.61
N ALA A 57 -2.98 14.00 -0.68
CA ALA A 57 -3.02 12.97 0.34
C ALA A 57 -4.20 13.12 1.31
N TYR A 58 -4.74 11.97 1.69
CA TYR A 58 -5.78 11.84 2.70
C TYR A 58 -5.23 12.08 4.11
N ALA A 59 -4.04 11.56 4.40
CA ALA A 59 -3.44 11.62 5.73
C ALA A 59 -1.91 11.63 5.69
N GLU A 60 -1.31 12.10 6.80
CA GLU A 60 0.10 11.88 7.09
C GLU A 60 0.25 10.61 7.95
N LEU A 61 0.89 9.58 7.40
CA LEU A 61 1.19 8.33 8.08
C LEU A 61 2.60 8.36 8.69
N GLN A 62 2.67 8.15 9.99
CA GLN A 62 3.88 7.99 10.77
C GLN A 62 4.02 6.54 11.21
N VAL A 63 5.23 5.99 11.13
CA VAL A 63 5.53 4.65 11.63
C VAL A 63 6.36 4.79 12.90
N TYR A 64 5.85 4.31 14.02
CA TYR A 64 6.56 4.35 15.29
C TYR A 64 7.87 3.56 15.18
N GLY A 65 8.99 4.18 15.57
CA GLY A 65 10.32 3.59 15.42
C GLY A 65 10.90 3.67 14.00
N TYR A 66 10.29 4.48 13.12
CA TYR A 66 10.85 4.85 11.82
C TYR A 66 11.36 6.29 11.83
N ASP A 67 12.68 6.44 11.83
CA ASP A 67 13.34 7.70 12.20
C ASP A 67 13.49 8.68 11.02
N LYS A 68 13.09 8.27 9.80
CA LYS A 68 13.42 8.99 8.56
C LYS A 68 12.40 10.05 8.18
N LYS A 69 11.16 9.65 7.86
CA LYS A 69 10.12 10.55 7.32
C LYS A 69 8.73 9.96 7.50
N SER A 70 7.74 10.83 7.66
CA SER A 70 6.33 10.50 7.47
C SER A 70 6.02 10.22 5.99
N PHE A 71 4.91 9.55 5.74
CA PHE A 71 4.40 9.24 4.41
C PHE A 71 3.07 9.95 4.18
N PHE A 72 2.90 10.61 3.03
CA PHE A 72 1.61 11.17 2.63
C PHE A 72 0.83 10.10 1.88
N VAL A 73 -0.27 9.63 2.47
CA VAL A 73 -1.00 8.44 2.00
C VAL A 73 -2.40 8.75 1.50
N HIS A 74 -2.84 7.98 0.51
CA HIS A 74 -4.16 8.01 -0.09
C HIS A 74 -4.91 6.76 0.36
N LYS A 75 -6.09 6.94 0.94
CA LYS A 75 -6.81 5.92 1.70
C LYS A 75 -7.07 4.66 0.86
N GLU A 76 -7.47 4.84 -0.40
CA GLU A 76 -7.95 3.78 -1.28
C GLU A 76 -6.85 2.76 -1.62
N TYR A 77 -5.61 3.23 -1.79
CA TYR A 77 -4.46 2.35 -2.02
C TYR A 77 -4.18 1.43 -0.83
N LEU A 78 -4.44 1.91 0.39
CA LEU A 78 -4.15 1.14 1.60
C LEU A 78 -5.30 0.21 1.97
N ILE A 79 -6.53 0.72 2.06
CA ILE A 79 -7.67 -0.04 2.62
C ILE A 79 -8.19 -1.16 1.73
N LEU A 80 -7.95 -1.07 0.41
CA LEU A 80 -8.36 -2.11 -0.55
C LEU A 80 -7.41 -3.31 -0.53
N GLN A 81 -6.20 -3.14 -0.02
CA GLN A 81 -5.12 -4.13 -0.10
C GLN A 81 -4.65 -4.63 1.26
N SER A 82 -5.07 -3.98 2.37
CA SER A 82 -4.62 -4.29 3.73
C SER A 82 -5.78 -4.33 4.71
N TYR A 83 -5.96 -5.47 5.37
CA TYR A 83 -6.92 -5.59 6.47
C TYR A 83 -6.59 -4.64 7.62
N PHE A 84 -5.31 -4.50 7.96
CA PHE A 84 -4.88 -3.59 9.03
C PHE A 84 -5.27 -2.15 8.74
N PHE A 85 -4.93 -1.63 7.55
CA PHE A 85 -5.24 -0.23 7.22
C PHE A 85 -6.73 0.01 7.08
N ASN A 86 -7.45 -0.99 6.58
CA ASN A 86 -8.90 -0.95 6.53
C ASN A 86 -9.48 -0.64 7.92
N GLU A 87 -9.16 -1.46 8.93
CA GLU A 87 -9.64 -1.27 10.30
C GLU A 87 -9.10 0.02 10.92
N ALA A 88 -7.82 0.34 10.71
CA ALA A 88 -7.20 1.54 11.26
C ALA A 88 -7.84 2.83 10.73
N PHE A 89 -8.41 2.83 9.52
CA PHE A 89 -8.94 4.02 8.85
C PHE A 89 -10.47 4.15 8.97
N ARG A 90 -11.15 3.24 9.68
CA ARG A 90 -12.63 3.28 9.81
C ARG A 90 -13.16 4.51 10.53
N GLN A 91 -12.39 5.11 11.43
CA GLN A 91 -12.81 6.23 12.27
C GLN A 91 -12.00 7.51 12.06
N LEU A 92 -11.24 7.60 10.98
CA LEU A 92 -10.38 8.74 10.70
C LEU A 92 -11.08 9.80 9.83
N THR A 93 -10.65 11.04 10.01
CA THR A 93 -11.05 12.19 9.21
C THR A 93 -9.90 12.66 8.31
N ASP A 94 -10.24 13.27 7.17
CA ASP A 94 -9.25 13.80 6.23
C ASP A 94 -8.32 14.82 6.91
N GLY A 95 -7.01 14.67 6.65
CA GLY A 95 -5.96 15.52 7.22
C GLY A 95 -5.40 15.05 8.56
N ASP A 96 -5.87 13.91 9.08
CA ASP A 96 -5.35 13.34 10.32
C ASP A 96 -3.88 12.87 10.18
N VAL A 97 -3.14 12.97 11.29
CA VAL A 97 -1.84 12.32 11.45
C VAL A 97 -2.08 10.94 12.07
N ILE A 98 -1.75 9.90 11.33
CA ILE A 98 -1.97 8.51 11.72
C ILE A 98 -0.63 7.95 12.16
N THR A 99 -0.54 7.40 13.37
CA THR A 99 0.66 6.70 13.81
C THR A 99 0.36 5.21 13.92
N ILE A 100 1.15 4.39 13.21
CA ILE A 100 1.07 2.94 13.25
C ILE A 100 2.33 2.35 13.87
N SER A 101 2.21 1.15 14.44
CA SER A 101 3.34 0.34 14.88
C SER A 101 3.48 -0.87 13.98
N LEU A 102 4.72 -1.18 13.59
CA LEU A 102 5.04 -2.35 12.77
C LEU A 102 6.08 -3.22 13.48
N PRO A 103 6.11 -4.54 13.23
CA PRO A 103 7.17 -5.42 13.72
C PRO A 103 8.57 -4.93 13.32
N TYR A 104 8.73 -4.46 12.08
CA TYR A 104 9.99 -3.94 11.55
C TYR A 104 9.79 -2.61 10.83
N PRO A 105 9.70 -1.49 11.55
CA PRO A 105 9.40 -0.17 10.99
C PRO A 105 10.31 0.26 9.83
N GLN A 106 11.58 -0.13 9.88
CA GLN A 106 12.61 0.27 8.92
C GLN A 106 12.44 -0.34 7.53
N ASP A 107 11.66 -1.41 7.41
CA ASP A 107 11.43 -2.15 6.17
C ASP A 107 10.01 -1.91 5.61
N PHE A 108 9.34 -0.81 6.00
CA PHE A 108 7.98 -0.49 5.56
C PHE A 108 7.91 0.17 4.18
N GLU A 109 8.86 1.03 3.84
CA GLU A 109 8.81 1.86 2.61
C GLU A 109 8.62 1.05 1.32
N PRO A 110 9.31 -0.10 1.11
CA PRO A 110 9.06 -0.94 -0.07
C PRO A 110 7.64 -1.50 -0.15
N ILE A 111 7.03 -1.80 1.00
CA ILE A 111 5.65 -2.30 1.07
C ILE A 111 4.69 -1.18 0.67
N LEU A 112 4.90 0.03 1.20
CA LEU A 112 4.05 1.16 0.86
C LEU A 112 4.15 1.50 -0.64
N GLU A 113 5.35 1.46 -1.22
CA GLU A 113 5.54 1.69 -2.64
C GLU A 113 4.80 0.64 -3.50
N TYR A 114 4.89 -0.64 -3.13
CA TYR A 114 4.14 -1.71 -3.79
C TYR A 114 2.62 -1.50 -3.74
N LEU A 115 2.08 -1.03 -2.61
CA LEU A 115 0.65 -0.72 -2.52
C LEU A 115 0.22 0.35 -3.54
N TYR A 116 1.13 1.20 -4.01
CA TYR A 116 0.83 2.21 -5.01
C TYR A 116 0.97 1.72 -6.43
N ASP A 117 2.05 1.01 -6.78
CA ASP A 117 2.33 0.65 -8.17
C ASP A 117 1.98 -0.79 -8.55
N GLY A 118 1.74 -1.67 -7.57
CA GLY A 118 1.43 -3.08 -7.79
C GLY A 118 2.54 -3.84 -8.54
N ASP A 119 3.76 -3.32 -8.57
CA ASP A 119 4.85 -3.88 -9.36
C ASP A 119 5.54 -5.01 -8.60
N ASP A 120 5.09 -6.25 -8.87
CA ASP A 120 5.64 -7.46 -8.27
C ASP A 120 7.15 -7.61 -8.46
N GLY A 121 7.65 -7.26 -9.66
CA GLY A 121 9.07 -7.38 -10.01
C GLY A 121 9.92 -6.39 -9.24
N LYS A 122 9.47 -5.13 -9.19
CA LYS A 122 10.12 -4.10 -8.39
C LYS A 122 10.11 -4.44 -6.91
N PHE A 123 8.99 -4.92 -6.38
CA PHE A 123 8.91 -5.32 -4.97
C PHE A 123 9.85 -6.47 -4.66
N TYR A 124 9.91 -7.49 -5.52
CA TYR A 124 10.89 -8.59 -5.42
C TYR A 124 12.33 -8.07 -5.39
N ASP A 125 12.67 -7.10 -6.26
CA ASP A 125 14.02 -6.53 -6.35
C ASP A 125 14.42 -5.72 -5.10
N THR A 126 13.47 -5.31 -4.25
CA THR A 126 13.77 -4.68 -2.95
C THR A 126 14.17 -5.68 -1.86
N LEU A 127 13.89 -6.97 -2.08
CA LEU A 127 14.19 -8.03 -1.14
C LEU A 127 15.68 -8.38 -1.21
N THR A 128 16.27 -8.55 -0.04
CA THR A 128 17.65 -8.96 0.16
C THR A 128 17.70 -10.05 1.22
N VAL A 129 18.78 -10.83 1.24
CA VAL A 129 19.02 -11.83 2.29
C VAL A 129 18.94 -11.25 3.70
N ASP A 130 19.24 -9.96 3.86
CA ASP A 130 19.22 -9.29 5.16
C ASP A 130 17.85 -8.78 5.57
N ASN A 131 16.92 -8.49 4.64
CA ASN A 131 15.66 -7.81 4.95
C ASN A 131 14.39 -8.65 4.69
N TYR A 132 14.45 -9.68 3.85
CA TYR A 132 13.24 -10.30 3.31
C TYR A 132 12.32 -10.89 4.38
N GLU A 133 12.87 -11.50 5.45
CA GLU A 133 12.06 -12.03 6.57
C GLU A 133 11.37 -10.92 7.38
N ARG A 134 11.99 -9.73 7.47
CA ARG A 134 11.41 -8.58 8.17
C ARG A 134 10.28 -7.95 7.35
N ILE A 135 10.51 -7.81 6.04
CA ILE A 135 9.48 -7.36 5.09
C ILE A 135 8.29 -8.32 5.13
N TRP A 136 8.53 -9.63 5.04
CA TRP A 136 7.47 -10.63 5.08
C TRP A 136 6.64 -10.54 6.37
N LYS A 137 7.28 -10.43 7.55
CA LYS A 137 6.55 -10.25 8.81
C LYS A 137 5.70 -8.97 8.85
N ASN A 138 6.15 -7.88 8.21
CA ASN A 138 5.32 -6.68 8.06
C ASN A 138 4.15 -6.93 7.09
N VAL A 139 4.36 -7.62 5.97
CA VAL A 139 3.31 -8.01 5.00
C VAL A 139 2.22 -8.82 5.70
N GLU A 140 2.59 -9.80 6.52
CA GLU A 140 1.66 -10.60 7.32
C GLU A 140 0.94 -9.75 8.36
N TYR A 141 1.67 -8.90 9.09
CA TYR A 141 1.10 -8.03 10.12
C TYR A 141 0.08 -7.04 9.55
N LEU A 142 0.36 -6.48 8.37
CA LEU A 142 -0.54 -5.59 7.65
C LEU A 142 -1.75 -6.32 7.05
N GLY A 143 -1.74 -7.65 7.04
CA GLY A 143 -2.81 -8.47 6.45
C GLY A 143 -3.00 -8.17 4.97
N LEU A 144 -1.89 -8.17 4.21
CA LEU A 144 -1.95 -8.01 2.75
C LEU A 144 -2.44 -9.28 2.05
N GLY A 145 -2.79 -9.13 0.77
CA GLY A 145 -3.25 -10.22 -0.11
C GLY A 145 -2.20 -11.31 -0.40
N VAL A 146 -2.58 -12.27 -1.22
CA VAL A 146 -1.75 -13.46 -1.52
C VAL A 146 -0.53 -13.12 -2.38
N GLU A 147 -0.59 -12.05 -3.16
CA GLU A 147 0.43 -11.64 -4.12
C GLU A 147 1.73 -11.19 -3.41
N PRO A 148 1.74 -10.20 -2.48
CA PRO A 148 2.91 -9.89 -1.66
C PRO A 148 3.52 -11.07 -0.91
N ILE A 149 2.66 -11.97 -0.41
CA ILE A 149 3.08 -13.17 0.31
C ILE A 149 3.80 -14.13 -0.64
N SER A 150 3.27 -14.33 -1.86
CA SER A 150 3.90 -15.16 -2.89
C SER A 150 5.29 -14.64 -3.27
N ILE A 151 5.45 -13.33 -3.41
CA ILE A 151 6.74 -12.70 -3.73
C ILE A 151 7.77 -12.98 -2.62
N CYS A 152 7.37 -12.85 -1.35
CA CYS A 152 8.25 -13.16 -0.21
C CYS A 152 8.63 -14.65 -0.18
N LEU A 153 7.68 -15.55 -0.49
CA LEU A 153 7.90 -16.99 -0.57
C LEU A 153 8.87 -17.35 -1.71
N ASP A 154 8.70 -16.75 -2.88
CA ASP A 154 9.56 -17.00 -4.04
C ASP A 154 11.01 -16.57 -3.75
N PHE A 155 11.19 -15.42 -3.09
CA PHE A 155 12.51 -14.98 -2.66
C PHE A 155 13.13 -15.93 -1.62
N HIS A 156 12.34 -16.39 -0.65
CA HIS A 156 12.79 -17.38 0.33
C HIS A 156 13.27 -18.68 -0.35
N HIS A 157 12.52 -19.19 -1.34
CA HIS A 157 12.93 -20.35 -2.12
C HIS A 157 14.21 -20.11 -2.93
N HIS A 158 14.37 -18.90 -3.48
CA HIS A 158 15.59 -18.51 -4.20
C HIS A 158 16.82 -18.54 -3.28
N VAL A 159 16.73 -17.92 -2.10
CA VAL A 159 17.82 -17.88 -1.10
C VAL A 159 18.18 -19.26 -0.57
N THR A 160 17.16 -20.07 -0.24
CA THR A 160 17.39 -21.42 0.31
C THR A 160 18.05 -22.32 -0.73
N LYS A 161 17.59 -22.33 -1.99
CA LYS A 161 18.18 -23.11 -3.06
C LYS A 161 19.66 -22.77 -3.29
N ASN A 162 20.01 -21.48 -3.29
CA ASN A 162 21.38 -21.03 -3.52
C ASN A 162 22.32 -21.34 -2.34
N SER A 163 21.77 -21.44 -1.13
CA SER A 163 22.51 -21.85 0.07
C SER A 163 22.93 -23.33 0.06
N PHE A 164 22.24 -24.19 -0.71
CA PHE A 164 22.57 -25.61 -0.84
C PHE A 164 23.47 -25.95 -2.03
N THR A 165 23.77 -24.98 -2.89
CA THR A 165 24.63 -25.15 -4.08
C THR A 165 26.01 -24.49 -3.93
N SER A 166 26.32 -23.94 -2.75
CA SER A 166 27.57 -23.23 -2.44
C SER A 166 28.48 -24.02 -1.51
#